data_AF-A0A1M4DYM5-F1
#
_entry.id   AF-A0A1M4DYM5-F1
#
_cell.length_a   1.000
_cell.length_b   1.000
_cell.length_c   1.000
_cell.angle_alpha   90.00
_cell.angle_beta   90.00
_cell.angle_gamma   90.00
#
_symmetry.space_group_name_H-M   'P 1'
#
loop_
_entity.id
_entity.type
_entity.pdbx_description
1 polymer ?
#
loop_
_entity_poly.entity_id
_entity_poly.type
_entity_poly.pdbx_seq_one_letter_code
_entity_poly.pdbx_strand_id
1 'polypeptide(L)' 'MLWSSRRYRARGGVRVAFLYDVRLALPKRVPTVRQRAALAKANAARRTCPECLRDVGYVLSGRLGTCNDCAEQAAA' A
#
# COMPACT_ATOMS: atom_id res chain seq x y z
N MET A 1 -8.56 7.78 18.37
CA MET A 1 -7.12 7.41 18.37
C MET A 1 -6.30 8.70 18.38
N LEU A 2 -5.24 8.77 19.18
CA LEU A 2 -4.35 9.93 19.29
C LEU A 2 -2.97 9.54 18.77
N TRP A 3 -2.29 10.42 18.04
CA TRP A 3 -0.89 10.20 17.66
C TRP A 3 -0.11 11.50 17.52
N SER A 4 1.20 11.43 17.76
CA SER A 4 2.11 12.54 17.54
C SER A 4 2.35 12.77 16.05
N SER A 5 2.18 14.00 15.59
CA SER A 5 2.35 14.40 14.20
C SER A 5 3.13 15.70 14.10
N ARG A 6 4.29 15.65 13.43
CA ARG A 6 5.08 16.84 13.07
C ARG A 6 4.35 17.82 12.13
N ARG A 7 3.22 17.40 11.54
CA ARG A 7 2.40 18.25 10.65
C ARG A 7 1.32 19.04 11.38
N TYR A 8 1.05 18.75 12.66
CA TYR A 8 0.02 19.45 13.42
C TYR A 8 0.66 20.58 14.22
N ARG A 9 0.26 21.82 13.93
CA ARG A 9 0.91 23.03 14.44
C ARG A 9 0.42 23.47 15.83
N ALA A 10 -0.51 22.74 16.46
CA ALA A 10 -0.94 23.03 17.82
C ALA A 10 0.07 22.53 18.87
N ARG A 11 0.05 23.13 20.08
CA ARG A 11 0.90 22.73 21.21
C ARG A 11 0.78 21.22 21.48
N GLY A 12 1.93 20.55 21.58
CA GLY A 12 2.04 19.10 21.79
C GLY A 12 2.05 18.26 20.51
N GLY A 13 1.68 18.80 19.34
CA GLY A 13 1.76 18.09 18.07
C GLY A 13 0.87 16.85 17.95
N VAL A 14 -0.08 16.65 18.87
CA VAL A 14 -0.94 15.46 18.90
C VAL A 14 -2.18 15.69 18.05
N ARG A 15 -2.45 14.77 17.11
CA ARG A 15 -3.68 14.74 16.31
C ARG A 15 -4.66 13.73 16.88
N VAL A 16 -5.94 14.08 16.79
CA VAL A 16 -7.08 13.18 17.01
C VAL A 16 -7.53 12.62 15.67
N ALA A 17 -7.68 11.30 15.59
CA ALA A 17 -8.52 10.63 14.61
C ALA A 17 -9.76 10.14 15.34
N PHE A 18 -10.88 10.79 15.05
CA PHE A 18 -12.19 10.27 15.45
C PHE A 18 -12.41 8.95 14.72
N LEU A 19 -12.81 7.92 15.46
CA LEU A 19 -13.25 6.69 14.84
C LEU A 19 -14.63 6.96 14.22
N TYR A 20 -14.82 6.54 12.98
CA TYR A 20 -16.13 6.59 12.36
C TYR A 20 -17.07 5.61 13.06
N ASP A 21 -18.31 6.01 13.28
CA ASP A 21 -19.34 5.12 13.80
C ASP A 21 -19.71 4.09 12.72
N VAL A 22 -19.44 2.82 13.00
CA VAL A 22 -19.72 1.70 12.08
C VAL A 22 -21.20 1.59 11.74
N ARG A 23 -22.10 2.05 12.62
CA ARG A 23 -23.55 2.04 12.37
C ARG A 23 -23.97 2.99 11.26
N LEU A 24 -23.15 4.01 10.97
CA LEU A 24 -23.37 4.95 9.88
C LEU A 24 -22.66 4.52 8.58
N ALA A 25 -21.98 3.37 8.58
CA ALA A 25 -21.27 2.92 7.40
C ALA A 25 -22.26 2.53 6.29
N LEU A 26 -22.06 3.09 5.11
CA LEU A 26 -22.78 2.69 3.91
C LEU A 26 -22.19 1.40 3.34
N PRO A 27 -22.99 0.57 2.64
CA PRO A 27 -22.48 -0.60 1.93
C PRO A 27 -21.34 -0.23 0.97
N LYS A 28 -20.31 -1.06 0.94
CA LYS A 28 -19.20 -0.90 0.00
C LYS A 28 -19.72 -1.06 -1.43
N ARG A 29 -19.33 -0.15 -2.33
CA ARG A 29 -19.63 -0.29 -3.77
C ARG A 29 -18.95 -1.54 -4.32
N VAL A 30 -19.71 -2.37 -5.04
CA VAL A 30 -19.17 -3.55 -5.71
C VAL A 30 -18.43 -3.11 -6.97
N PRO A 31 -17.15 -3.47 -7.13
CA PRO A 31 -16.41 -3.11 -8.34
C PRO A 31 -16.92 -3.89 -9.55
N THR A 32 -16.96 -3.23 -10.70
CA THR A 32 -17.30 -3.89 -11.97
C THR A 32 -16.22 -4.90 -12.37
N VAL A 33 -16.54 -5.83 -13.27
CA VAL A 33 -15.56 -6.78 -13.84
C VAL A 33 -14.37 -6.03 -14.46
N ARG A 34 -14.62 -4.95 -15.18
CA ARG A 34 -13.56 -4.10 -15.79
C ARG A 34 -12.66 -3.46 -14.74
N GLN A 35 -13.22 -2.97 -13.64
CA GLN A 35 -12.43 -2.40 -12.54
C GLN A 35 -11.56 -3.47 -11.88
N ARG A 36 -12.10 -4.68 -11.64
CA ARG A 36 -11.31 -5.80 -11.11
C ARG A 36 -10.17 -6.19 -12.04
N ALA A 37 -10.41 -6.26 -13.34
CA ALA A 37 -9.37 -6.56 -14.33
C ALA A 37 -8.27 -5.48 -14.37
N ALA A 38 -8.65 -4.20 -14.30
CA ALA A 38 -7.68 -3.10 -14.24
C ALA A 38 -6.80 -3.17 -12.99
N LEU A 39 -7.39 -3.48 -11.83
CA LEU A 39 -6.64 -3.68 -10.58
C LEU A 39 -5.72 -4.91 -10.66
N ALA A 40 -6.17 -6.01 -11.25
CA ALA A 40 -5.35 -7.19 -11.45
C ALA A 40 -4.12 -6.89 -12.32
N LYS A 41 -4.30 -6.17 -13.43
CA LYS A 41 -3.19 -5.73 -14.29
C LYS A 41 -2.21 -4.80 -13.55
N ALA A 42 -2.74 -3.84 -12.78
CA ALA A 42 -1.91 -2.94 -11.98
C ALA A 42 -1.12 -3.69 -10.89
N ASN A 43 -1.75 -4.66 -10.23
CA ASN A 43 -1.08 -5.47 -9.21
C ASN A 43 -0.01 -6.39 -9.81
N ALA A 44 -0.27 -7.02 -10.96
CA ALA A 44 0.73 -7.81 -11.66
C ALA A 44 1.99 -6.97 -11.95
N ALA A 45 1.82 -5.78 -12.54
CA ALA A 45 2.95 -4.89 -12.82
C ALA A 45 3.74 -4.47 -11.57
N ARG A 46 3.05 -4.25 -10.44
CA ARG A 46 3.70 -3.90 -9.16
C ARG A 46 4.39 -5.07 -8.45
N ARG A 47 4.07 -6.30 -8.84
CA ARG A 47 4.58 -7.54 -8.24
C ARG A 47 5.62 -8.23 -9.11
N THR A 48 5.69 -7.90 -10.40
CA THR A 48 6.72 -8.42 -11.30
C THR A 48 8.04 -7.72 -11.07
N CYS A 49 9.05 -8.47 -10.62
CA CYS A 49 10.40 -7.95 -10.46
C CYS A 49 11.02 -7.60 -11.82
N PRO A 50 11.65 -6.41 -12.00
CA PRO A 50 12.29 -6.07 -13.26
C PRO A 50 13.58 -6.86 -13.53
N GLU A 51 14.24 -7.39 -12.50
CA GLU A 51 15.48 -8.16 -12.62
C GLU A 51 15.22 -9.62 -13.01
N CYS A 52 14.43 -10.33 -12.21
CA CYS A 52 14.17 -11.76 -12.45
C CYS A 52 12.85 -12.04 -13.19
N LEU A 53 12.08 -11.01 -13.54
CA LEU A 53 10.84 -11.07 -14.32
C LEU A 53 9.72 -11.95 -13.74
N ARG A 54 9.85 -12.40 -12.49
CA ARG A 54 8.85 -13.19 -11.78
C ARG A 54 7.86 -12.30 -11.03
N ASP A 55 6.60 -12.71 -11.00
CA ASP A 55 5.63 -12.22 -10.01
C ASP A 55 5.99 -12.80 -8.65
N VAL A 56 6.40 -11.96 -7.71
CA VAL A 56 6.91 -12.41 -6.39
C VAL A 56 5.85 -12.50 -5.29
N GLY A 57 4.57 -12.31 -5.62
CA GLY A 57 3.49 -12.45 -4.62
C GLY A 57 3.19 -11.19 -3.82
N TYR A 58 4.11 -10.22 -3.78
CA TYR A 58 3.99 -8.97 -3.02
C TYR A 58 4.40 -7.74 -3.85
N VAL A 59 3.90 -6.57 -3.48
CA VAL A 59 4.26 -5.31 -4.14
C VAL A 59 5.72 -4.98 -3.82
N LEU A 60 6.51 -4.75 -4.86
CA LEU A 60 7.93 -4.41 -4.71
C LEU A 60 8.11 -3.15 -3.86
N SER A 61 9.15 -3.15 -3.03
CA SER A 61 9.51 -1.99 -2.24
C SER A 61 9.99 -0.86 -3.16
N GLY A 62 9.39 0.33 -3.03
CA GLY A 62 9.85 1.50 -3.77
C GLY A 62 11.30 1.92 -3.45
N ARG A 63 11.83 1.50 -2.30
CA ARG A 63 13.24 1.74 -1.94
C ARG A 63 14.20 0.80 -2.66
N LEU A 64 13.79 -0.46 -2.86
CA LEU A 64 14.64 -1.48 -3.49
C LEU A 64 14.48 -1.48 -5.01
N GLY A 65 13.29 -1.17 -5.52
CA GLY A 65 12.96 -1.26 -6.96
C GLY A 65 12.89 -2.70 -7.50
N THR A 66 13.36 -3.69 -6.74
CA THR A 66 13.44 -5.11 -7.09
C THR A 66 12.80 -5.97 -5.99
N CYS A 67 12.78 -7.29 -6.18
CA CYS A 67 12.33 -8.21 -5.13
C CYS A 67 13.42 -8.42 -4.08
N ASN A 68 13.03 -8.91 -2.90
CA ASN A 68 13.95 -9.14 -1.78
C ASN A 68 15.08 -10.09 -2.18
N ASP A 69 14.80 -11.20 -2.86
CA ASP A 69 15.84 -12.16 -3.30
C ASP A 69 16.91 -11.49 -4.18
N CYS A 70 16.50 -10.67 -5.16
CA CYS A 70 17.45 -9.98 -6.03
C CYS A 70 18.21 -8.89 -5.29
N ALA A 71 17.56 -8.17 -4.37
CA ALA A 71 18.23 -7.17 -3.55
C ALA A 71 19.27 -7.80 -2.59
N GLU A 72 18.96 -8.97 -2.04
CA GLU A 72 19.86 -9.71 -1.16
C GLU A 72 21.06 -10.27 -1.94
N GLN A 73 20.84 -10.79 -3.15
CA GLN A 73 21.90 -11.24 -4.06
C GLN A 73 22.85 -10.11 -4.48
N ALA A 74 22.34 -8.91 -4.70
CA ALA A 74 23.17 -7.76 -5.07
C ALA A 74 23.98 -7.19 -3.90
N ALA A 75 23.57 -7.48 -2.65
CA ALA A 75 24.27 -7.06 -1.44
C ALA A 75 25.33 -8.08 -0.97
N ALA A 76 25.29 -9.30 -1.49
CA ALA A 76 26.27 -10.36 -1.27
C ALA A 76 27.49 -10.18 -2.18
#